data_AF-A0A7J9PZ13-F1
#
_entry.id   AF-A0A7J9PZ13-F1
#
_cell.length_a   1.000
_cell.length_b   1.000
_cell.length_c   1.000
_cell.angle_alpha   90.00
_cell.angle_beta   90.00
_cell.angle_gamma   90.00
#
_symmetry.space_group_name_H-M   'P 1'
#
loop_
_entity.id
_entity.type
_entity.pdbx_description
1 polymer ?
#
loop_
_entity_poly.entity_id
_entity_poly.type
_entity_poly.pdbx_seq_one_letter_code
_entity_poly.pdbx_strand_id
1 'polypeptide(L)'
;MLTVLQVTPLDNLSTLVISVICIAVLLFFLVWVYVCIWVYRDAEKRNSSGALWAILVFFFNIIPLIIWLVVRPPIPPQYGHVAPGYMPAPPPPVYQPCPQCGQPMTIIQQYNRWYCNYCRKYP
;
A
#
# COMPACT_ATOMS: atom_id res chain seq x y z
N MET A 1 -10.39 -41.54 54.74
CA MET A 1 -11.24 -40.35 54.47
C MET A 1 -10.45 -39.04 54.66
N LEU A 2 -9.21 -38.92 54.14
CA LEU A 2 -8.34 -37.75 54.40
C LEU A 2 -7.21 -37.52 53.35
N THR A 3 -7.37 -37.95 52.09
CA THR A 3 -6.30 -37.86 51.07
C THR A 3 -6.69 -37.07 49.81
N VAL A 4 -7.53 -36.04 49.93
CA VAL A 4 -7.98 -35.24 48.77
C VAL A 4 -7.59 -33.74 48.88
N LEU A 5 -6.91 -33.31 49.95
CA LEU A 5 -6.66 -31.88 50.21
C LEU A 5 -5.23 -31.39 49.87
N GLN A 6 -4.47 -32.07 48.99
CA GLN A 6 -3.10 -31.63 48.66
C GLN A 6 -2.76 -31.53 47.15
N VAL A 7 -3.69 -31.75 46.21
CA VAL A 7 -3.39 -31.64 44.76
C VAL A 7 -3.62 -30.22 44.20
N THR A 8 -4.21 -29.31 44.98
CA THR A 8 -4.75 -28.03 44.51
C THR A 8 -3.78 -26.94 43.99
N PRO A 9 -2.48 -26.83 44.36
CA PRO A 9 -1.69 -25.68 43.90
C PRO A 9 -1.18 -25.82 42.46
N LEU A 10 -0.94 -27.05 41.97
CA LEU A 10 -0.41 -27.28 40.62
C LEU A 10 -1.52 -27.22 39.55
N ASP A 11 -2.74 -27.65 39.91
CA ASP A 11 -3.92 -27.64 39.03
C ASP A 11 -4.37 -26.21 38.68
N ASN A 12 -4.31 -25.30 39.65
CA ASN A 12 -4.62 -23.88 39.46
C ASN A 12 -3.57 -23.17 38.59
N LEU A 13 -2.29 -23.55 38.69
CA LEU A 13 -1.25 -23.02 37.83
C LEU A 13 -1.43 -23.48 36.36
N SER A 14 -1.79 -24.75 36.15
CA SER A 14 -2.08 -25.30 34.82
C SER A 14 -3.27 -24.61 34.14
N THR A 15 -4.36 -24.39 34.87
CA THR A 15 -5.56 -23.71 34.34
C THR A 15 -5.31 -22.23 34.03
N LEU A 16 -4.53 -21.51 34.85
CA LEU A 16 -4.10 -20.14 34.56
C LEU A 16 -3.22 -20.07 33.30
N VAL A 17 -2.28 -20.99 33.13
CA VAL A 17 -1.43 -21.06 31.93
C VAL A 17 -2.26 -21.30 30.68
N ILE A 18 -3.21 -22.25 30.72
CA ILE A 18 -4.11 -22.51 29.59
C ILE A 18 -4.96 -21.28 29.26
N SER A 19 -5.51 -20.60 30.27
CA SER A 19 -6.29 -19.37 30.08
C SER A 19 -5.48 -18.26 29.41
N VAL A 20 -4.24 -18.03 29.87
CA VAL A 20 -3.33 -17.03 29.27
C VAL A 20 -3.00 -17.39 27.82
N ILE A 21 -2.74 -18.66 27.52
CA ILE A 21 -2.48 -19.12 26.15
C ILE A 21 -3.71 -18.93 25.27
N CYS A 22 -4.92 -19.28 25.76
CA CYS A 22 -6.16 -19.06 25.02
C CYS A 22 -6.37 -17.56 24.70
N ILE A 23 -6.14 -16.68 25.67
CA ILE A 23 -6.22 -15.23 25.47
C ILE A 23 -5.18 -14.77 24.44
N ALA A 24 -3.94 -15.25 24.53
CA ALA A 24 -2.88 -14.88 23.59
C ALA A 24 -3.21 -15.32 22.15
N VAL A 25 -3.76 -16.53 21.96
CA VAL A 25 -4.20 -17.03 20.65
C VAL A 25 -5.36 -16.21 20.11
N LEU A 26 -6.34 -15.84 20.95
CA LEU A 26 -7.45 -14.99 20.55
C LEU A 26 -6.98 -13.59 20.13
N LEU A 27 -6.06 -12.98 20.90
CA LEU A 27 -5.47 -11.68 20.55
C LEU A 27 -4.68 -11.77 19.24
N PHE A 28 -3.89 -12.82 19.05
CA PHE A 28 -3.17 -13.06 17.80
C PHE A 28 -4.13 -13.19 16.61
N PHE A 29 -5.22 -13.94 16.79
CA PHE A 29 -6.25 -14.09 15.75
C PHE A 29 -6.94 -12.76 15.42
N LEU A 30 -7.29 -11.95 16.42
CA LEU A 30 -7.87 -10.62 16.21
C LEU A 30 -6.91 -9.68 15.46
N VAL A 31 -5.63 -9.69 15.84
CA VAL A 31 -4.59 -8.93 15.12
C VAL A 31 -4.47 -9.44 13.68
N TRP A 32 -4.51 -10.75 13.47
CA TRP A 32 -4.44 -11.35 12.13
C TRP A 32 -5.61 -10.93 11.24
N VAL A 33 -6.83 -10.96 11.78
CA VAL A 33 -8.04 -10.48 11.09
C VAL A 33 -7.94 -8.98 10.79
N TYR A 34 -7.47 -8.18 11.74
CA TYR A 34 -7.23 -6.75 11.53
C TYR A 34 -6.23 -6.50 10.39
N VAL A 35 -5.13 -7.26 10.34
CA VAL A 35 -4.15 -7.20 9.25
C VAL A 35 -4.78 -7.55 7.91
N CYS A 36 -5.62 -8.59 7.84
CA CYS A 36 -6.33 -8.96 6.61
C CYS A 36 -7.25 -7.82 6.12
N ILE A 37 -8.02 -7.20 7.02
CA ILE A 37 -8.88 -6.04 6.70
C ILE A 37 -8.01 -4.85 6.24
N TRP A 38 -6.88 -4.62 6.88
CA TRP A 38 -5.95 -3.55 6.52
C TRP A 38 -5.36 -3.78 5.12
N VAL A 39 -4.88 -4.99 4.81
CA VAL A 39 -4.35 -5.34 3.48
C VAL A 39 -5.41 -5.16 2.41
N TYR A 40 -6.65 -5.63 2.66
CA TYR A 40 -7.78 -5.44 1.75
C TYR A 40 -7.96 -3.96 1.41
N ARG A 41 -8.09 -3.11 2.43
CA ARG A 41 -8.34 -1.67 2.25
C ARG A 41 -7.15 -0.96 1.62
N ASP A 42 -5.93 -1.37 1.91
CA ASP A 42 -4.73 -0.78 1.32
C ASP A 42 -4.57 -1.15 -0.16
N ALA A 43 -4.88 -2.39 -0.54
CA ALA A 43 -4.85 -2.82 -1.93
C ALA A 43 -5.92 -2.14 -2.79
N GLU A 44 -7.14 -2.01 -2.28
CA GLU A 44 -8.23 -1.29 -2.95
C GLU A 44 -7.86 0.19 -3.21
N LYS A 45 -7.25 0.86 -2.23
CA LYS A 45 -6.77 2.24 -2.39
C LYS A 45 -5.74 2.41 -3.51
N ARG A 46 -5.07 1.32 -3.90
CA ARG A 46 -4.00 1.30 -4.91
C ARG A 46 -4.49 0.70 -6.23
N ASN A 47 -5.80 0.58 -6.44
CA ASN A 47 -6.41 -0.05 -7.63
C ASN A 47 -5.93 -1.50 -7.87
N SER A 48 -5.55 -2.22 -6.80
CA SER A 48 -5.22 -3.65 -6.85
C SER A 48 -6.36 -4.48 -6.22
N SER A 49 -6.48 -5.76 -6.58
CA SER A 49 -7.55 -6.64 -6.08
C SER A 49 -7.41 -6.94 -4.58
N GLY A 50 -8.07 -6.15 -3.73
CA GLY A 50 -7.94 -6.27 -2.27
C GLY A 50 -8.38 -7.59 -1.70
N ALA A 51 -9.45 -8.19 -2.24
CA ALA A 51 -9.91 -9.51 -1.81
C ALA A 51 -8.87 -10.61 -2.06
N LEU A 52 -8.20 -10.57 -3.22
CA LEU A 52 -7.17 -11.55 -3.58
C LEU A 52 -5.99 -11.46 -2.61
N TRP A 53 -5.47 -10.25 -2.35
CA TRP A 53 -4.37 -10.05 -1.41
C TRP A 53 -4.73 -10.43 0.02
N ALA A 54 -5.95 -10.10 0.48
CA ALA A 54 -6.41 -10.50 1.81
C ALA A 54 -6.53 -12.03 1.95
N ILE A 55 -7.04 -12.72 0.92
CA ILE A 55 -7.12 -14.19 0.88
C ILE A 55 -5.72 -14.81 0.92
N LEU A 56 -4.79 -14.32 0.11
CA LEU A 56 -3.41 -14.81 0.13
C LEU A 56 -2.78 -14.66 1.51
N VAL A 57 -2.87 -13.45 2.10
CA VAL A 57 -2.35 -13.19 3.46
C VAL A 57 -2.99 -14.13 4.46
N PHE A 58 -4.32 -14.33 4.42
CA PHE A 58 -5.00 -15.23 5.34
C PHE A 58 -4.43 -16.67 5.32
N PHE A 59 -4.19 -17.25 4.14
CA PHE A 59 -3.73 -18.64 4.00
C PHE A 59 -2.21 -18.82 4.17
N PHE A 60 -1.41 -17.94 3.59
CA PHE A 60 0.05 -18.06 3.59
C PHE A 60 0.74 -17.20 4.66
N ASN A 61 -0.06 -16.65 5.57
CA ASN A 61 0.37 -15.94 6.76
C ASN A 61 1.22 -14.70 6.42
N ILE A 62 2.42 -14.59 6.98
CA ILE A 62 3.31 -13.45 6.83
C ILE A 62 3.97 -13.33 5.44
N ILE A 63 4.06 -14.42 4.66
CA ILE A 63 4.80 -14.42 3.39
C ILE A 63 4.19 -13.45 2.36
N PRO A 64 2.89 -13.49 2.05
CA PRO A 64 2.28 -12.55 1.11
C PRO A 64 2.17 -11.14 1.69
N LEU A 65 2.13 -10.98 3.01
CA LEU A 65 2.15 -9.67 3.66
C LEU A 65 3.47 -8.94 3.35
N ILE A 66 4.58 -9.67 3.42
CA ILE A 66 5.90 -9.14 3.06
C ILE A 66 5.94 -8.83 1.56
N ILE A 67 5.49 -9.74 0.69
CA ILE A 67 5.45 -9.52 -0.76
C ILE A 67 4.61 -8.28 -1.11
N TRP A 68 3.43 -8.15 -0.49
CA TRP A 68 2.56 -7.00 -0.66
C TRP A 68 3.27 -5.71 -0.29
N LEU A 69 3.96 -5.67 0.86
CA LEU A 69 4.69 -4.49 1.31
C LEU A 69 5.83 -4.11 0.36
N VAL A 70 6.50 -5.07 -0.27
CA VAL A 70 7.62 -4.82 -1.21
C VAL A 70 7.12 -4.37 -2.59
N VAL A 71 6.10 -5.04 -3.14
CA VAL A 71 5.59 -4.79 -4.51
C VAL A 71 4.53 -3.69 -4.56
N ARG A 72 4.16 -3.13 -3.40
CA ARG A 72 3.14 -2.12 -3.21
C ARG A 72 3.24 -0.96 -4.23
N PRO A 73 2.29 -0.83 -5.17
CA PRO A 73 2.29 0.30 -6.10
C PRO A 73 1.98 1.62 -5.37
N PRO A 74 2.47 2.78 -5.88
CA PRO A 74 2.13 4.08 -5.30
C PRO A 74 0.61 4.33 -5.39
N ILE A 75 0.09 5.13 -4.47
CA ILE A 75 -1.33 5.52 -4.49
C ILE A 75 -1.54 6.36 -5.75
N PRO A 76 -2.42 5.96 -6.68
CA PRO A 76 -2.70 6.76 -7.85
C PRO A 76 -3.25 8.12 -7.40
N PRO A 77 -2.89 9.22 -8.08
CA PRO A 77 -3.51 10.51 -7.79
C PRO A 77 -5.01 10.34 -7.88
N GLN A 78 -5.69 10.55 -6.76
CA GLN A 78 -7.14 10.59 -6.73
C GLN A 78 -7.54 11.85 -7.49
N TYR A 79 -7.69 11.73 -8.81
CA TYR A 79 -8.48 12.68 -9.58
C TYR A 79 -9.86 12.61 -8.95
N GLY A 80 -10.16 13.58 -8.07
CA GLY A 80 -11.48 13.73 -7.48
C GLY A 80 -12.48 13.65 -8.62
N HIS A 81 -13.59 12.94 -8.40
CA HIS A 81 -14.58 12.57 -9.41
C HIS A 81 -14.79 13.72 -10.39
N VAL A 82 -14.07 13.66 -11.51
CA VAL A 82 -14.18 14.65 -12.55
C VAL A 82 -15.52 14.34 -13.20
N ALA A 83 -16.39 15.35 -13.26
CA ALA A 83 -17.72 15.19 -13.83
C ALA A 83 -17.60 14.44 -15.18
N PRO A 84 -18.49 13.47 -15.48
CA PRO A 84 -18.42 12.73 -16.73
C PRO A 84 -18.37 13.70 -17.91
N GLY A 85 -17.25 13.71 -18.65
CA GLY A 85 -16.93 14.68 -19.70
C GLY A 85 -15.72 15.60 -19.40
N TYR A 86 -15.20 15.62 -18.17
CA TYR A 86 -13.99 16.36 -17.83
C TYR A 86 -12.77 15.43 -17.89
N MET A 87 -11.98 15.57 -18.94
CA MET A 87 -10.61 15.05 -18.95
C MET A 87 -9.77 16.02 -18.11
N PRO A 88 -8.99 15.54 -17.11
CA PRO A 88 -8.08 16.41 -16.39
C PRO A 88 -7.18 17.10 -17.42
N ALA A 89 -7.08 18.43 -17.31
CA ALA A 89 -6.23 19.19 -18.22
C ALA A 89 -4.82 18.57 -18.19
N PRO A 90 -4.21 18.30 -19.36
CA PRO A 90 -2.83 17.86 -19.39
C PRO A 90 -1.99 18.85 -18.59
N PRO A 91 -0.98 18.38 -17.82
CA PRO A 91 -0.11 19.26 -17.06
C PRO A 91 0.37 20.39 -17.96
N PRO A 92 0.40 21.65 -17.48
CA PRO A 92 0.83 22.78 -18.29
C PRO A 92 2.19 22.47 -18.91
N PRO A 93 2.37 22.63 -20.23
CA PRO A 93 3.64 22.35 -20.88
C PRO A 93 4.74 23.14 -20.19
N VAL A 94 5.68 22.45 -19.55
CA VAL A 94 6.88 23.10 -19.01
C VAL A 94 7.69 23.56 -20.21
N TYR A 95 7.83 24.87 -20.36
CA TYR A 95 8.53 25.48 -21.47
C TYR A 95 9.85 26.13 -20.99
N GLN A 96 10.97 25.85 -21.68
CA GLN A 96 12.30 26.42 -21.36
C GLN A 96 12.67 27.62 -22.27
N PRO A 97 12.70 28.88 -21.78
CA PRO A 97 13.01 30.08 -22.58
C PRO A 97 14.29 29.94 -23.41
N CYS A 98 14.26 30.28 -24.69
CA CYS A 98 15.48 30.31 -25.51
C CYS A 98 16.42 31.43 -25.00
N PRO A 99 17.70 31.17 -24.70
CA PRO A 99 18.61 32.18 -24.15
C PRO A 99 18.95 33.31 -25.13
N GLN A 100 18.68 33.12 -26.44
CA GLN A 100 19.01 34.10 -27.49
C GLN A 100 17.84 35.02 -27.84
N CYS A 101 16.60 34.55 -27.71
CA CYS A 101 15.41 35.30 -28.16
C CYS A 101 14.22 35.26 -27.19
N GLY A 102 14.30 34.49 -26.10
CA GLY A 102 13.24 34.34 -25.09
C GLY A 102 12.03 33.51 -25.55
N GLN A 103 11.98 33.03 -26.79
CA GLN A 103 10.81 32.37 -27.39
C GLN A 103 10.68 30.88 -27.06
N PRO A 104 9.44 30.35 -26.86
CA PRO A 104 9.06 28.93 -26.84
C PRO A 104 9.90 27.95 -27.69
N MET A 105 10.99 27.39 -27.12
CA MET A 105 11.63 26.14 -27.53
C MET A 105 10.66 24.94 -27.41
N THR A 106 10.58 24.17 -28.47
CA THR A 106 9.84 22.91 -28.51
C THR A 106 10.79 21.75 -28.25
N ILE A 107 10.34 20.75 -27.49
CA ILE A 107 11.09 19.52 -27.30
C ILE A 107 10.85 18.58 -28.48
N ILE A 108 11.90 18.15 -29.17
CA ILE A 108 11.76 17.10 -30.18
C ILE A 108 11.91 15.74 -29.50
N GLN A 109 10.78 15.03 -29.42
CA GLN A 109 10.67 13.72 -28.77
C GLN A 109 11.67 12.69 -29.33
N GLN A 110 12.00 12.76 -30.62
CA GLN A 110 12.88 11.81 -31.29
C GLN A 110 14.31 11.80 -30.71
N TYR A 111 14.77 12.90 -30.11
CA TYR A 111 16.11 13.01 -29.53
C TYR A 111 16.16 13.71 -28.16
N ASN A 112 14.99 13.97 -27.55
CA ASN A 112 14.83 14.60 -26.25
C ASN A 112 15.69 15.88 -26.07
N ARG A 113 15.79 16.72 -27.11
CA ARG A 113 16.47 18.02 -27.05
C ARG A 113 15.50 19.16 -27.29
N TRP A 114 15.81 20.29 -26.66
CA TRP A 114 15.16 21.57 -26.90
C TRP A 114 15.66 22.19 -28.18
N TYR A 115 14.74 22.66 -29.01
CA TYR A 115 15.05 23.36 -30.24
C TYR A 115 14.19 24.62 -30.35
N CYS A 116 14.84 25.74 -30.63
CA CYS A 116 14.13 26.98 -30.86
C CYS A 116 13.74 27.09 -32.35
N ASN A 117 12.43 27.10 -32.65
CA ASN A 117 11.96 27.24 -34.03
C ASN A 117 12.22 28.63 -34.63
N TYR A 118 12.37 29.67 -33.79
CA TYR A 118 12.65 31.03 -34.22
C TYR A 118 14.13 31.23 -34.57
N CYS A 119 15.04 30.85 -33.65
CA CYS A 119 16.49 30.98 -33.88
C CYS A 119 17.08 29.85 -34.72
N ARG A 120 16.35 28.74 -34.91
CA ARG A 120 16.82 27.50 -35.56
C ARG A 120 18.11 26.98 -34.95
N LYS A 121 18.20 27.05 -33.62
CA LYS A 121 19.37 26.64 -32.82
C LYS A 121 18.93 25.80 -31.63
N TYR A 122 19.82 24.92 -31.22
CA TYR A 122 19.79 24.26 -29.92
C TYR A 122 20.27 25.25 -28.83
N PRO A 123 19.85 25.07 -27.57
CA PRO A 123 20.41 25.83 -26.45
C PRO A 123 21.92 25.63 -26.34
#